data_AF-A0AAN7U9H1-F1
#
_entry.id   AF-A0AAN7U9H1-F1
#
_cell.length_a   1.000
_cell.length_b   1.000
_cell.length_c   1.000
_cell.angle_alpha   90.00
_cell.angle_beta   90.00
_cell.angle_gamma   90.00
#
_symmetry.space_group_name_H-M   'P 1'
#
loop_
_entity.id
_entity.type
_entity.pdbx_description
1 polymer ?
#
loop_
_entity_poly.entity_id
_entity_poly.type
_entity_poly.pdbx_seq_one_letter_code
_entity_poly.pdbx_strand_id
1 'polypeptide(L)'
;MKINKLIIFALIVILFSLVSLSISQSNDITTQTDDDEEFINNDGGSEAPEDKIPPTNDNKIPSIPKKPNNWIMESCFILLIIGYVANYFIGSKSNRELIQLWGAKLQPVFMSNFFKTGNKGDFTILKVNPSSYSFIATGRTNCFGLQATLDLKKRHDLFSLLLDFIGYGNPDRMTLEIAMNKETMDPLIFALVKVKALKNFKSDNNDIDLFCSRYTGSSISSLSPNFGVLCDTDILPSLLLKSEAIQVINQNENLIESMHFSDHSLINPKYPKTLKFVFKIPKSSEMDKLVLLTKMAIHYIDVVANLELPKNYKAKADKLRDKAKEKIEKQAQLERQEEIQKKKYEKKLKEKEEIGKLTPEQQRKRNEKEHQKQLKKRSSGGKTKVMLG
;
A
#
# COMPACT_ATOMS: atom_id res chain seq x y z
N MET A 1 -16.24 -21.92 -0.86
CA MET A 1 -15.66 -21.28 0.35
C MET A 1 -15.61 -22.19 1.57
N LYS A 2 -16.67 -22.94 1.93
CA LYS A 2 -16.63 -23.92 3.04
C LYS A 2 -15.62 -25.06 2.79
N ILE A 3 -15.53 -25.55 1.55
CA ILE A 3 -14.60 -26.62 1.14
C ILE A 3 -13.13 -26.21 1.33
N ASN A 4 -12.72 -25.02 0.91
CA ASN A 4 -11.34 -24.56 1.12
C ASN A 4 -11.00 -24.37 2.60
N LYS A 5 -11.96 -23.91 3.43
CA LYS A 5 -11.75 -23.81 4.89
C LYS A 5 -11.59 -25.19 5.54
N LEU A 6 -12.36 -26.18 5.10
CA LEU A 6 -12.27 -27.56 5.59
C LEU A 6 -10.96 -28.21 5.17
N ILE A 7 -10.52 -28.01 3.93
CA ILE A 7 -9.23 -28.54 3.43
C ILE A 7 -8.05 -27.89 4.16
N ILE A 8 -8.08 -26.57 4.39
CA ILE A 8 -7.03 -25.87 5.14
C ILE A 8 -7.00 -26.32 6.60
N PHE A 9 -8.17 -26.45 7.25
CA PHE A 9 -8.26 -26.97 8.60
C PHE A 9 -7.74 -28.41 8.68
N ALA A 10 -8.13 -29.25 7.71
CA ALA A 10 -7.62 -30.62 7.62
C ALA A 10 -6.11 -30.65 7.41
N LEU A 11 -5.55 -29.80 6.54
CA LEU A 11 -4.10 -29.72 6.32
C LEU A 11 -3.35 -29.23 7.57
N ILE A 12 -3.90 -28.26 8.31
CA ILE A 12 -3.32 -27.78 9.58
C ILE A 12 -3.41 -28.87 10.66
N VAL A 13 -4.54 -29.56 10.78
CA VAL A 13 -4.72 -30.67 11.72
C VAL A 13 -3.83 -31.85 11.37
N ILE A 14 -3.67 -32.18 10.09
CA ILE A 14 -2.75 -33.21 9.61
C ILE A 14 -1.30 -32.80 9.89
N LEU A 15 -0.93 -31.54 9.65
CA LEU A 15 0.41 -31.06 9.97
C LEU A 15 0.68 -31.09 11.48
N PHE A 16 -0.26 -30.65 12.31
CA PHE A 16 -0.13 -30.68 13.76
C PHE A 16 -0.06 -32.11 14.30
N SER A 17 -0.92 -33.01 13.81
CA SER A 17 -0.89 -34.42 14.23
C SER A 17 0.38 -35.13 13.80
N LEU A 18 0.93 -34.85 12.61
CA LEU A 18 2.20 -35.40 12.15
C LEU A 18 3.41 -34.85 12.92
N VAL A 19 3.38 -33.56 13.29
CA VAL A 19 4.40 -32.95 14.16
C VAL A 19 4.33 -33.54 15.57
N SER A 20 3.13 -33.70 16.14
CA SER A 20 2.93 -34.36 17.43
C SER A 20 3.39 -35.82 17.40
N LEU A 21 3.13 -36.55 16.31
CA LEU A 21 3.60 -37.92 16.14
C LEU A 21 5.12 -37.99 16.02
N SER A 22 5.74 -37.02 15.35
CA SER A 22 7.20 -36.90 15.24
C SER A 22 7.85 -36.58 16.59
N ILE A 23 7.24 -35.70 17.40
CA ILE A 23 7.69 -35.40 18.77
C ILE A 23 7.53 -36.64 19.68
N SER A 24 6.43 -37.38 19.55
CA SER A 24 6.21 -38.62 20.30
C SER A 24 7.27 -39.68 19.97
N GLN A 25 7.59 -39.88 18.68
CA GLN A 25 8.65 -40.79 18.24
C GLN A 25 10.06 -40.34 18.68
N SER A 26 10.27 -39.05 18.90
CA SER A 26 11.54 -38.50 19.42
C SER A 26 11.69 -38.78 20.92
N ASN A 27 10.59 -38.73 21.67
CA ASN A 27 10.58 -38.98 23.11
C ASN A 27 10.75 -40.46 23.45
N ASP A 28 10.19 -41.38 22.66
CA ASP A 28 10.35 -42.84 22.85
C ASP A 28 11.80 -43.32 22.67
N ILE A 29 12.63 -42.57 21.93
CA ILE A 29 14.05 -42.88 21.74
C ILE A 29 14.89 -42.44 22.96
N THR A 30 14.40 -41.47 23.75
CA THR A 30 15.14 -40.92 24.89
C THR A 30 14.89 -41.71 26.18
N THR A 31 13.73 -42.37 26.29
CA THR A 31 13.36 -43.23 27.44
C THR A 31 13.97 -44.63 27.42
N GLN A 32 14.76 -45.02 26.40
CA GLN A 32 15.41 -46.34 26.33
C GLN A 32 16.88 -46.36 26.77
N THR A 33 17.45 -45.22 27.21
CA THR A 33 18.88 -45.13 27.60
C THR A 33 19.15 -44.91 29.08
N ASP A 34 18.14 -44.73 29.93
CA ASP A 34 18.33 -44.43 31.35
C ASP A 34 17.63 -45.49 32.22
N ASP A 35 18.20 -46.70 32.30
CA ASP A 35 17.93 -47.67 33.36
C ASP A 35 19.12 -48.64 33.43
N ASP A 36 20.16 -48.27 34.18
CA ASP A 36 21.12 -49.16 34.87
C ASP A 36 22.16 -48.30 35.64
N GLU A 37 21.74 -47.62 36.72
CA GLU A 37 22.65 -47.24 37.80
C GLU A 37 22.02 -47.57 39.17
N GLU A 38 22.39 -48.73 39.73
CA GLU A 38 22.24 -49.02 41.15
C GLU A 38 23.57 -48.82 41.91
N PHE A 39 23.41 -48.11 43.02
CA PHE A 39 24.37 -47.62 44.00
C PHE A 39 25.22 -48.70 44.68
N ILE A 40 26.52 -48.44 44.86
CA ILE A 40 27.31 -49.02 45.96
C ILE A 40 28.08 -47.90 46.67
N ASN A 41 27.81 -47.72 47.96
CA ASN A 41 28.62 -46.90 48.86
C ASN A 41 29.27 -47.78 49.95
N ASN A 42 30.53 -47.42 50.23
CA ASN A 42 31.31 -47.61 51.47
C ASN A 42 31.79 -49.03 51.86
N ASP A 43 33.10 -49.28 51.79
CA ASP A 43 34.01 -49.14 52.95
C ASP A 43 35.47 -49.36 52.52
N GLY A 44 36.39 -48.76 53.28
CA GLY A 44 37.80 -48.60 52.90
C GLY A 44 38.69 -49.84 53.13
N GLY A 45 39.96 -49.70 52.69
CA GLY A 45 41.07 -50.55 53.13
C GLY A 45 41.98 -51.05 52.02
N SER A 46 43.11 -50.34 51.87
CA SER A 46 44.47 -50.88 51.75
C SER A 46 44.90 -51.78 50.57
N GLU A 47 45.98 -51.29 49.95
CA GLU A 47 47.14 -52.01 49.40
C GLU A 47 47.03 -52.75 48.04
N ALA A 48 47.97 -52.36 47.17
CA ALA A 48 48.34 -52.96 45.90
C ALA A 48 49.33 -54.14 46.12
N PRO A 49 49.99 -54.76 45.11
CA PRO A 49 49.77 -54.78 43.65
C PRO A 49 49.85 -56.24 43.07
N GLU A 50 49.89 -56.34 41.73
CA GLU A 50 50.73 -57.26 40.90
C GLU A 50 50.04 -58.19 39.87
N ASP A 51 50.35 -57.85 38.60
CA ASP A 51 50.89 -58.71 37.52
C ASP A 51 50.05 -59.84 36.88
N LYS A 52 49.65 -59.62 35.60
CA LYS A 52 50.17 -60.31 34.38
C LYS A 52 49.29 -60.10 33.13
N ILE A 53 49.94 -59.68 32.03
CA ILE A 53 49.51 -59.71 30.60
C ILE A 53 49.81 -61.16 30.07
N PRO A 54 49.31 -61.77 28.94
CA PRO A 54 48.71 -61.28 27.66
C PRO A 54 47.52 -62.19 27.13
N PRO A 55 47.11 -62.28 25.83
CA PRO A 55 47.30 -61.46 24.62
C PRO A 55 46.01 -61.09 23.82
N THR A 56 46.14 -60.02 23.03
CA THR A 56 45.71 -59.78 21.62
C THR A 56 44.48 -60.49 21.02
N ASN A 57 43.45 -59.71 20.64
CA ASN A 57 42.98 -59.55 19.24
C ASN A 57 41.70 -58.69 19.17
N ASP A 58 41.77 -57.59 18.41
CA ASP A 58 40.92 -57.32 17.25
C ASP A 58 40.67 -55.82 17.03
N ASN A 59 41.06 -55.40 15.82
CA ASN A 59 40.79 -54.11 15.22
C ASN A 59 39.29 -53.79 15.26
N LYS A 60 38.89 -52.73 15.98
CA LYS A 60 37.64 -52.01 15.72
C LYS A 60 37.94 -50.54 15.49
N ILE A 61 37.92 -50.17 14.21
CA ILE A 61 37.82 -48.78 13.75
C ILE A 61 36.53 -48.20 14.37
N PRO A 62 36.55 -46.99 14.96
CA PRO A 62 35.34 -46.38 15.50
C PRO A 62 34.38 -46.08 14.33
N SER A 63 33.26 -46.79 14.33
CA SER A 63 32.16 -46.54 13.40
C SER A 63 31.60 -45.14 13.62
N ILE A 64 31.71 -44.27 12.62
CA ILE A 64 31.03 -42.98 12.58
C ILE A 64 29.52 -43.25 12.72
N PRO A 65 28.82 -42.68 13.71
CA PRO A 65 27.39 -42.90 13.88
C PRO A 65 26.65 -42.40 12.63
N LYS A 66 25.97 -43.30 11.92
CA LYS A 66 25.10 -42.96 10.79
C LYS A 66 23.96 -42.10 11.33
N LYS A 67 23.93 -40.83 10.95
CA LYS A 67 22.82 -39.91 11.25
C LYS A 67 21.52 -40.55 10.72
N PRO A 68 20.47 -40.71 11.54
CA PRO A 68 19.22 -41.27 11.06
C PRO A 68 18.65 -40.35 9.98
N ASN A 69 18.39 -40.92 8.81
CA ASN A 69 17.76 -40.21 7.70
C ASN A 69 16.28 -40.00 8.06
N ASN A 70 15.92 -38.78 8.44
CA ASN A 70 14.56 -38.41 8.80
C ASN A 70 13.67 -38.22 7.54
N TRP A 71 13.42 -39.30 6.81
CA TRP A 71 12.56 -39.31 5.60
C TRP A 71 11.13 -38.84 5.88
N ILE A 72 10.67 -38.96 7.14
CA ILE A 72 9.39 -38.43 7.60
C ILE A 72 9.35 -36.92 7.44
N MET A 73 10.39 -36.21 7.90
CA MET A 73 10.47 -34.75 7.78
C MET A 73 10.53 -34.32 6.32
N GLU A 74 11.34 -35.01 5.50
CA GLU A 74 11.44 -34.75 4.06
C GLU A 74 10.09 -34.95 3.35
N SER A 75 9.36 -36.03 3.68
CA SER A 75 8.02 -36.31 3.13
C SER A 75 7.00 -35.26 3.54
N CYS A 76 7.04 -34.78 4.80
CA CYS A 76 6.19 -33.69 5.28
C CYS A 76 6.46 -32.38 4.53
N PHE A 77 7.73 -32.03 4.29
CA PHE A 77 8.07 -30.85 3.49
C PHE A 77 7.59 -30.97 2.05
N ILE A 78 7.72 -32.13 1.42
CA ILE A 78 7.23 -32.37 0.06
C ILE A 78 5.70 -32.21 0.01
N LEU A 79 4.97 -32.78 0.96
CA LEU A 79 3.51 -32.62 1.04
C LEU A 79 3.09 -31.16 1.24
N LEU A 80 3.81 -30.42 2.09
CA LEU A 80 3.57 -29.00 2.31
C LEU A 80 3.79 -28.18 1.03
N ILE A 81 4.87 -28.47 0.29
CA ILE A 81 5.17 -27.83 -1.00
C ILE A 81 4.06 -28.14 -2.02
N ILE A 82 3.63 -29.39 -2.13
CA ILE A 82 2.53 -29.79 -3.02
C ILE A 82 1.24 -29.03 -2.65
N GLY A 83 0.92 -28.95 -1.36
CA GLY A 83 -0.24 -28.20 -0.86
C GLY A 83 -0.16 -26.71 -1.19
N TYR A 84 1.02 -26.10 -1.05
CA TYR A 84 1.27 -24.70 -1.41
C TYR A 84 1.04 -24.46 -2.91
N VAL A 85 1.61 -25.32 -3.76
CA VAL A 85 1.46 -25.24 -5.22
C VAL A 85 0.01 -25.43 -5.64
N ALA A 86 -0.70 -26.42 -5.07
CA ALA A 86 -2.11 -26.64 -5.34
C ALA A 86 -2.96 -25.43 -4.93
N ASN A 87 -2.71 -24.84 -3.75
CA ASN A 87 -3.40 -23.64 -3.29
C ASN A 87 -3.18 -22.46 -4.24
N TYR A 88 -1.96 -22.29 -4.76
CA TYR A 88 -1.66 -21.24 -5.73
C TYR A 88 -2.58 -21.34 -6.97
N PHE A 89 -2.66 -22.53 -7.59
CA PHE A 89 -3.47 -22.73 -8.79
C PHE A 89 -4.97 -22.59 -8.51
N ILE A 90 -5.47 -23.18 -7.42
CA ILE A 90 -6.89 -23.09 -7.02
C ILE A 90 -7.27 -21.63 -6.71
N GLY A 91 -6.43 -20.94 -5.95
CA GLY A 91 -6.63 -19.54 -5.58
C GLY A 91 -6.60 -18.59 -6.77
N SER A 92 -5.64 -18.78 -7.68
CA SER A 92 -5.56 -17.99 -8.91
C SER A 92 -6.75 -18.25 -9.84
N LYS A 93 -7.21 -19.51 -9.96
CA LYS A 93 -8.40 -19.86 -10.73
C LYS A 93 -9.67 -19.21 -10.15
N SER A 94 -9.85 -19.28 -8.83
CA SER A 94 -10.99 -18.66 -8.15
C SER A 94 -11.07 -17.14 -8.39
N ASN A 95 -9.92 -16.46 -8.34
CA ASN A 95 -9.83 -15.03 -8.66
C ASN A 95 -10.19 -14.77 -10.14
N ARG A 96 -9.70 -15.60 -11.06
CA ARG A 96 -10.00 -15.47 -12.49
C ARG A 96 -11.50 -15.63 -12.77
N GLU A 97 -12.16 -16.60 -12.14
CA GLU A 97 -13.61 -16.82 -12.29
C GLU A 97 -14.43 -15.60 -11.81
N LEU A 98 -14.02 -14.98 -10.69
CA LEU A 98 -14.66 -13.77 -10.18
C LEU A 98 -14.52 -12.60 -11.18
N ILE A 99 -13.33 -12.42 -11.76
CA ILE A 99 -13.08 -11.38 -12.77
C ILE A 99 -13.85 -11.64 -14.06
N GLN A 100 -13.99 -12.90 -14.48
CA GLN A 100 -14.80 -13.26 -15.65
C GLN A 100 -16.28 -12.91 -15.42
N LEU A 101 -16.81 -13.22 -14.24
CA LEU A 101 -18.18 -12.85 -13.87
C LEU A 101 -18.36 -11.33 -13.84
N TRP A 102 -17.42 -10.61 -13.21
CA TRP A 102 -17.41 -9.15 -13.19
C TRP A 102 -17.40 -8.58 -14.62
N GLY A 103 -16.51 -9.09 -15.47
CA GLY A 103 -16.38 -8.66 -16.86
C GLY A 103 -17.68 -8.88 -17.64
N ALA A 104 -18.27 -10.08 -17.56
CA ALA A 104 -19.52 -10.40 -18.24
C ALA A 104 -20.69 -9.47 -17.84
N LYS A 105 -20.77 -9.09 -16.56
CA LYS A 105 -21.85 -8.23 -16.04
C LYS A 105 -21.64 -6.74 -16.36
N LEU A 106 -20.40 -6.25 -16.31
CA LEU A 106 -20.10 -4.82 -16.49
C LEU A 106 -19.76 -4.44 -17.94
N GLN A 107 -19.36 -5.39 -18.79
CA GLN A 107 -19.11 -5.16 -20.21
C GLN A 107 -20.20 -4.33 -20.91
N PRO A 108 -21.50 -4.67 -20.83
CA PRO A 108 -22.55 -3.87 -21.48
C PRO A 108 -22.65 -2.44 -20.94
N VAL A 109 -22.33 -2.22 -19.65
CA VAL A 109 -22.32 -0.87 -19.07
C VAL A 109 -21.19 -0.03 -19.64
N PHE A 110 -19.99 -0.59 -19.78
CA PHE A 110 -18.86 0.14 -20.33
C PHE A 110 -19.02 0.38 -21.84
N MET A 111 -19.42 -0.64 -22.61
CA MET A 111 -19.59 -0.51 -24.07
C MET A 111 -20.71 0.47 -24.46
N SER A 112 -21.73 0.64 -23.63
CA SER A 112 -22.79 1.64 -23.88
C SER A 112 -22.38 3.07 -23.54
N ASN A 113 -21.32 3.27 -22.75
CA ASN A 113 -20.94 4.58 -22.22
C ASN A 113 -19.60 5.11 -22.73
N PHE A 114 -18.76 4.26 -23.32
CA PHE A 114 -17.41 4.58 -23.74
C PHE A 114 -17.15 4.02 -25.14
N PHE A 115 -16.50 4.81 -26.01
CA PHE A 115 -16.16 4.40 -27.37
C PHE A 115 -15.07 3.32 -27.40
N LYS A 116 -14.09 3.37 -26.49
CA LYS A 116 -13.01 2.36 -26.38
C LYS A 116 -13.05 1.72 -25.01
N THR A 117 -13.17 0.40 -24.97
CA THR A 117 -13.15 -0.39 -23.74
C THR A 117 -12.03 -1.42 -23.81
N GLY A 118 -10.88 -1.13 -23.19
CA GLY A 118 -9.69 -1.98 -23.22
C GLY A 118 -8.54 -1.43 -24.08
N ASN A 119 -7.34 -1.97 -23.86
CA ASN A 119 -6.10 -1.47 -24.46
C ASN A 119 -5.90 -1.87 -25.93
N LYS A 120 -6.66 -2.85 -26.45
CA LYS A 120 -6.49 -3.41 -27.80
C LYS A 120 -7.71 -3.21 -28.71
N GLY A 121 -8.61 -2.29 -28.36
CA GLY A 121 -9.87 -2.07 -29.08
C GLY A 121 -11.01 -3.00 -28.64
N ASP A 122 -10.69 -4.20 -28.15
CA ASP A 122 -11.66 -5.14 -27.56
C ASP A 122 -11.73 -5.05 -26.04
N PHE A 123 -12.88 -5.42 -25.48
CA PHE A 123 -13.13 -5.52 -24.03
C PHE A 123 -12.14 -6.49 -23.37
N THR A 124 -11.02 -5.94 -22.91
CA THR A 124 -9.89 -6.69 -22.38
C THR A 124 -9.58 -6.23 -20.96
N ILE A 125 -9.59 -7.18 -20.03
CA ILE A 125 -9.18 -6.96 -18.64
C ILE A 125 -7.71 -7.38 -18.52
N LEU A 126 -6.84 -6.47 -18.10
CA LEU A 126 -5.42 -6.72 -17.89
C LEU A 126 -5.21 -7.40 -16.54
N LYS A 127 -4.60 -8.59 -16.54
CA LYS A 127 -4.10 -9.23 -15.32
C LYS A 127 -2.75 -8.60 -14.96
N VAL A 128 -2.69 -7.85 -13.86
CA VAL A 128 -1.44 -7.25 -13.36
C VAL A 128 -0.70 -8.25 -12.48
N ASN A 129 -1.41 -8.90 -11.56
CA ASN A 129 -0.89 -9.99 -10.74
C ASN A 129 -2.02 -11.01 -10.44
N PRO A 130 -1.78 -12.15 -9.76
CA PRO A 130 -2.84 -13.14 -9.48
C PRO A 130 -4.02 -12.64 -8.63
N SER A 131 -3.87 -11.50 -7.94
CA SER A 131 -4.88 -10.83 -7.12
C SER A 131 -5.35 -9.48 -7.66
N SER A 132 -4.62 -8.82 -8.55
CA SER A 132 -4.93 -7.47 -9.04
C SER A 132 -5.12 -7.45 -10.55
N TYR A 133 -6.22 -6.85 -10.97
CA TYR A 133 -6.61 -6.70 -12.38
C TYR A 133 -6.92 -5.24 -12.66
N SER A 134 -6.72 -4.82 -13.91
CA SER A 134 -6.99 -3.45 -14.36
C SER A 134 -7.78 -3.46 -15.65
N PHE A 135 -8.72 -2.54 -15.78
CA PHE A 135 -9.51 -2.30 -16.97
C PHE A 135 -9.57 -0.80 -17.24
N ILE A 136 -9.48 -0.40 -18.51
CA ILE A 136 -9.46 1.00 -18.92
C ILE A 136 -10.56 1.23 -19.95
N ALA A 137 -11.30 2.32 -19.82
CA ALA A 137 -12.29 2.76 -20.79
C ALA A 137 -12.10 4.25 -21.11
N THR A 138 -12.22 4.63 -22.39
CA THR A 138 -11.99 6.00 -22.89
C THR A 138 -12.98 6.37 -23.99
N GLY A 139 -13.02 7.65 -24.36
CA GLY A 139 -13.88 8.15 -25.44
C GLY A 139 -15.30 8.51 -24.99
N ARG A 140 -15.43 9.04 -23.78
CA ARG A 140 -16.62 9.75 -23.29
C ARG A 140 -16.33 11.24 -23.26
N THR A 141 -17.30 12.10 -23.54
CA THR A 141 -17.09 13.55 -23.73
C THR A 141 -16.52 14.27 -22.50
N ASN A 142 -17.03 13.98 -21.30
CA ASN A 142 -16.74 14.75 -20.08
C ASN A 142 -15.56 14.23 -19.25
N CYS A 143 -14.87 13.18 -19.72
CA CYS A 143 -13.72 12.63 -19.04
C CYS A 143 -12.66 12.14 -20.03
N PHE A 144 -11.40 12.21 -19.63
CA PHE A 144 -10.29 11.67 -20.40
C PHE A 144 -10.35 10.14 -20.46
N GLY A 145 -10.70 9.52 -19.33
CA GLY A 145 -10.81 8.07 -19.22
C GLY A 145 -11.19 7.61 -17.83
N LEU A 146 -11.59 6.35 -17.76
CA LEU A 146 -11.89 5.60 -16.55
C LEU A 146 -10.90 4.45 -16.44
N GLN A 147 -10.33 4.27 -15.25
CA GLN A 147 -9.56 3.09 -14.88
C GLN A 147 -10.28 2.37 -13.75
N ALA A 148 -10.61 1.10 -13.96
CA ALA A 148 -11.10 0.21 -12.93
C ALA A 148 -9.94 -0.69 -12.46
N THR A 149 -9.61 -0.62 -11.18
CA THR A 149 -8.62 -1.48 -10.52
C THR A 149 -9.36 -2.43 -9.58
N LEU A 150 -9.16 -3.73 -9.77
CA LEU A 150 -9.81 -4.80 -9.02
C LEU A 150 -8.76 -5.49 -8.15
N ASP A 151 -8.75 -5.19 -6.86
CA ASP A 151 -7.85 -5.77 -5.87
C ASP A 151 -8.56 -6.86 -5.08
N LEU A 152 -8.27 -8.10 -5.43
CA LEU A 152 -8.86 -9.28 -4.84
C LEU A 152 -8.02 -9.80 -3.66
N LYS A 153 -8.67 -10.54 -2.77
CA LYS A 153 -7.99 -11.35 -1.77
C LYS A 153 -6.93 -12.23 -2.43
N LYS A 154 -5.75 -12.30 -1.79
CA LYS A 154 -4.63 -13.16 -2.22
C LYS A 154 -4.89 -14.63 -1.91
N ARG A 155 -5.92 -15.20 -2.54
CA ARG A 155 -6.35 -16.61 -2.34
C ARG A 155 -5.27 -17.63 -2.72
N HIS A 156 -4.31 -17.23 -3.54
CA HIS A 156 -3.19 -18.06 -3.97
C HIS A 156 -2.07 -18.16 -2.91
N ASP A 157 -2.07 -17.27 -1.91
CA ASP A 157 -1.06 -17.19 -0.87
C ASP A 157 -1.61 -17.71 0.47
N LEU A 158 -1.02 -18.79 0.99
CA LEU A 158 -1.43 -19.41 2.25
C LEU A 158 -1.27 -18.46 3.45
N PHE A 159 -0.24 -17.61 3.46
CA PHE A 159 -0.02 -16.69 4.57
C PHE A 159 -1.12 -15.61 4.60
N SER A 160 -1.46 -15.06 3.43
CA SER A 160 -2.59 -14.15 3.29
C SER A 160 -3.94 -14.80 3.69
N LEU A 161 -4.13 -16.08 3.40
CA LEU A 161 -5.32 -16.82 3.84
C LEU A 161 -5.37 -17.03 5.35
N LEU A 162 -4.22 -17.29 5.98
CA LEU A 162 -4.10 -17.40 7.44
C LEU A 162 -4.45 -16.06 8.11
N LEU A 163 -3.94 -14.94 7.59
CA LEU A 163 -4.28 -13.61 8.08
C LEU A 163 -5.78 -13.29 7.92
N ASP A 164 -6.39 -13.70 6.80
CA ASP A 164 -7.85 -13.57 6.58
C ASP A 164 -8.64 -14.41 7.60
N PHE A 165 -8.14 -15.58 8.01
CA PHE A 165 -8.75 -16.41 9.04
C PHE A 165 -8.73 -15.74 10.43
N ILE A 166 -7.66 -15.01 10.75
CA ILE A 166 -7.50 -14.27 12.02
C ILE A 166 -8.25 -12.91 11.99
N GLY A 167 -8.85 -12.55 10.85
CA GLY A 167 -9.67 -11.33 10.72
C GLY A 167 -8.94 -10.10 10.18
N TYR A 168 -7.67 -10.23 9.78
CA TYR A 168 -6.87 -9.16 9.17
C TYR A 168 -7.01 -9.09 7.63
N GLY A 169 -7.87 -9.90 7.04
CA GLY A 169 -8.03 -9.96 5.59
C GLY A 169 -8.84 -8.78 5.03
N ASN A 170 -8.26 -8.11 4.04
CA ASN A 170 -8.97 -7.09 3.26
C ASN A 170 -10.05 -7.73 2.37
N PRO A 171 -11.24 -7.15 2.23
CA PRO A 171 -12.24 -7.62 1.28
C PRO A 171 -11.75 -7.45 -0.17
N ASP A 172 -12.38 -8.14 -1.12
CA ASP A 172 -12.18 -7.85 -2.54
C ASP A 172 -12.70 -6.43 -2.83
N ARG A 173 -11.92 -5.58 -3.49
CA ARG A 173 -12.23 -4.17 -3.76
C ARG A 173 -12.17 -3.85 -5.24
N MET A 174 -13.05 -2.96 -5.67
CA MET A 174 -13.05 -2.31 -6.97
C MET A 174 -12.87 -0.81 -6.77
N THR A 175 -11.83 -0.26 -7.35
CA THR A 175 -11.57 1.18 -7.39
C THR A 175 -11.83 1.68 -8.81
N LEU A 176 -12.75 2.61 -8.97
CA LEU A 176 -12.96 3.34 -10.23
C LEU A 176 -12.29 4.71 -10.08
N GLU A 177 -11.29 4.98 -10.90
CA GLU A 177 -10.62 6.29 -10.99
C GLU A 177 -10.94 6.91 -12.35
N ILE A 178 -11.58 8.07 -12.34
CA ILE A 178 -12.05 8.76 -13.52
C ILE A 178 -11.28 10.08 -13.62
N ALA A 179 -10.52 10.25 -14.69
CA ALA A 179 -9.82 11.49 -14.99
C ALA A 179 -10.78 12.43 -15.71
N MET A 180 -11.19 13.52 -15.05
CA MET A 180 -12.09 14.53 -15.63
C MET A 180 -11.32 15.47 -16.56
N ASN A 181 -12.02 16.07 -17.52
CA ASN A 181 -11.42 17.11 -18.34
C ASN A 181 -11.17 18.37 -17.51
N LYS A 182 -10.10 19.11 -17.82
CA LYS A 182 -9.73 20.30 -17.04
C LYS A 182 -10.79 21.40 -17.09
N GLU A 183 -11.53 21.49 -18.19
CA GLU A 183 -12.52 22.55 -18.43
C GLU A 183 -13.89 22.23 -17.83
N THR A 184 -14.19 20.96 -17.54
CA THR A 184 -15.56 20.52 -17.24
C THR A 184 -15.91 20.52 -15.75
N MET A 185 -14.94 20.63 -14.85
CA MET A 185 -15.19 20.48 -13.40
C MET A 185 -14.77 21.75 -12.65
N ASP A 186 -15.72 22.37 -11.94
CA ASP A 186 -15.45 23.50 -11.05
C ASP A 186 -14.52 23.12 -9.88
N PRO A 187 -13.86 24.10 -9.23
CA PRO A 187 -12.99 23.85 -8.10
C PRO A 187 -13.80 23.30 -6.92
N LEU A 188 -13.73 21.98 -6.69
CA LEU A 188 -14.45 21.32 -5.62
C LEU A 188 -13.67 20.13 -5.07
N ILE A 189 -13.80 19.93 -3.76
CA ILE A 189 -13.33 18.71 -3.09
C ILE A 189 -14.45 18.20 -2.19
N PHE A 190 -14.87 16.97 -2.44
CA PHE A 190 -15.97 16.31 -1.75
C PHE A 190 -15.62 14.85 -1.52
N ALA A 191 -15.83 14.35 -0.31
CA ALA A 191 -15.72 12.94 0.00
C ALA A 191 -16.88 12.46 0.87
N LEU A 192 -17.45 11.31 0.49
CA LEU A 192 -18.36 10.52 1.30
C LEU A 192 -17.64 9.23 1.69
N VAL A 193 -17.53 8.98 2.99
CA VAL A 193 -16.71 7.89 3.53
C VAL A 193 -17.42 7.27 4.72
N LYS A 194 -17.12 6.00 5.04
CA LYS A 194 -17.56 5.41 6.29
C LYS A 194 -17.09 6.23 7.49
N VAL A 195 -17.97 6.48 8.47
CA VAL A 195 -17.65 7.26 9.68
C VAL A 195 -16.43 6.71 10.40
N LYS A 196 -16.30 5.38 10.49
CA LYS A 196 -15.16 4.70 11.13
C LYS A 196 -13.82 4.98 10.43
N ALA A 197 -13.85 5.27 9.13
CA ALA A 197 -12.65 5.52 8.33
C ALA A 197 -12.37 7.02 8.14
N LEU A 198 -13.24 7.93 8.61
CA LEU A 198 -13.18 9.36 8.31
C LEU A 198 -11.85 10.02 8.72
N LYS A 199 -11.33 9.68 9.91
CA LYS A 199 -10.06 10.22 10.43
C LYS A 199 -8.88 9.77 9.57
N ASN A 200 -8.77 8.47 9.32
CA ASN A 200 -7.69 7.90 8.51
C ASN A 200 -7.80 8.39 7.07
N PHE A 201 -9.00 8.43 6.51
CA PHE A 201 -9.22 8.96 5.16
C PHE A 201 -8.76 10.41 5.03
N LYS A 202 -9.01 11.24 6.05
CA LYS A 202 -8.50 12.62 6.07
C LYS A 202 -6.97 12.67 6.09
N SER A 203 -6.30 11.89 6.95
CA SER A 203 -4.83 11.87 6.99
C SER A 203 -4.18 11.26 5.75
N ASP A 204 -4.84 10.29 5.12
CA ASP A 204 -4.31 9.55 3.97
C ASP A 204 -4.47 10.31 2.64
N ASN A 205 -5.36 11.31 2.60
CA ASN A 205 -5.64 12.12 1.40
C ASN A 205 -5.31 13.60 1.68
N ASN A 206 -4.18 14.06 1.14
CA ASN A 206 -3.64 15.39 1.40
C ASN A 206 -4.58 16.54 1.01
N ASP A 207 -5.29 16.41 -0.09
CA ASP A 207 -6.32 17.36 -0.54
C ASP A 207 -7.45 17.50 0.49
N ILE A 208 -7.95 16.38 1.00
CA ILE A 208 -8.97 16.38 2.06
C ILE A 208 -8.43 16.98 3.36
N ASP A 209 -7.18 16.68 3.73
CA ASP A 209 -6.57 17.24 4.93
C ASP A 209 -6.44 18.77 4.87
N LEU A 210 -5.96 19.25 3.72
CA LEU A 210 -5.69 20.66 3.47
C LEU A 210 -6.97 21.51 3.33
N PHE A 211 -7.99 20.98 2.65
CA PHE A 211 -9.12 21.79 2.20
C PHE A 211 -10.44 21.47 2.91
N CYS A 212 -10.63 20.25 3.40
CA CYS A 212 -11.96 19.79 3.82
C CYS A 212 -12.16 19.77 5.33
N SER A 213 -13.39 20.09 5.72
CA SER A 213 -13.92 19.90 7.07
C SER A 213 -15.10 18.93 7.05
N ARG A 214 -15.42 18.34 8.20
CA ARG A 214 -16.58 17.47 8.34
C ARG A 214 -17.86 18.28 8.23
N TYR A 215 -18.71 17.89 7.30
CA TYR A 215 -20.02 18.49 7.14
C TYR A 215 -21.04 17.87 8.11
N THR A 216 -21.85 18.72 8.72
CA THR A 216 -22.89 18.34 9.71
C THR A 216 -24.24 19.01 9.43
N GLY A 217 -24.45 19.57 8.25
CA GLY A 217 -25.70 20.24 7.89
C GLY A 217 -26.84 19.27 7.57
N SER A 218 -28.07 19.81 7.46
CA SER A 218 -29.30 19.02 7.29
C SER A 218 -29.41 18.29 5.95
N SER A 219 -28.65 18.68 4.92
CA SER A 219 -28.69 18.06 3.59
C SER A 219 -28.26 16.59 3.59
N ILE A 220 -27.56 16.13 4.63
CA ILE A 220 -27.15 14.73 4.81
C ILE A 220 -28.02 13.96 5.81
N SER A 221 -29.15 14.54 6.26
CA SER A 221 -30.02 13.91 7.28
C SER A 221 -30.68 12.61 6.81
N SER A 222 -30.94 12.47 5.51
CA SER A 222 -31.48 11.25 4.90
C SER A 222 -30.39 10.22 4.54
N LEU A 223 -29.12 10.57 4.68
CA LEU A 223 -28.00 9.65 4.45
C LEU A 223 -27.85 8.71 5.65
N SER A 224 -27.49 7.44 5.39
CA SER A 224 -27.23 6.47 6.45
C SER A 224 -26.20 7.02 7.46
N PRO A 225 -26.43 6.84 8.78
CA PRO A 225 -25.55 7.35 9.83
C PRO A 225 -24.14 6.72 9.81
N ASN A 226 -23.95 5.65 9.04
CA ASN A 226 -22.66 5.00 8.86
C ASN A 226 -21.74 5.73 7.86
N PHE A 227 -22.24 6.76 7.16
CA PHE A 227 -21.45 7.64 6.32
C PHE A 227 -21.21 9.01 6.97
N GLY A 228 -20.05 9.57 6.69
CA GLY A 228 -19.72 10.96 6.98
C GLY A 228 -19.24 11.65 5.72
N VAL A 229 -19.45 12.96 5.67
CA VAL A 229 -19.10 13.80 4.51
C VAL A 229 -18.01 14.79 4.90
N LEU A 230 -17.01 14.89 4.04
CA LEU A 230 -15.95 15.89 4.08
C LEU A 230 -16.08 16.74 2.82
N CYS A 231 -16.08 18.07 2.97
CA CYS A 231 -16.13 18.96 1.81
C CYS A 231 -15.37 20.25 2.11
N ASP A 232 -14.86 20.89 1.07
CA ASP A 232 -14.27 22.22 1.17
C ASP A 232 -15.35 23.32 1.27
N THR A 233 -16.51 23.06 0.66
CA THR A 233 -17.63 23.99 0.57
C THR A 233 -18.93 23.31 0.99
N ASP A 234 -19.66 23.96 1.88
CA ASP A 234 -20.87 23.49 2.53
C ASP A 234 -22.09 23.32 1.61
N ILE A 235 -22.05 23.89 0.40
CA ILE A 235 -23.08 23.67 -0.63
C ILE A 235 -22.92 22.36 -1.40
N LEU A 236 -21.73 21.74 -1.40
CA LEU A 236 -21.47 20.55 -2.22
C LEU A 236 -22.37 19.35 -1.86
N PRO A 237 -22.64 19.04 -0.58
CA PRO A 237 -23.49 17.90 -0.24
C PRO A 237 -24.91 18.04 -0.82
N SER A 238 -25.52 19.23 -0.80
CA SER A 238 -26.87 19.42 -1.36
C SER A 238 -26.90 19.34 -2.90
N LEU A 239 -25.80 19.69 -3.57
CA LEU A 239 -25.69 19.59 -5.03
C LEU A 239 -25.41 18.16 -5.51
N LEU A 240 -24.58 17.41 -4.76
CA LEU A 240 -24.07 16.09 -5.15
C LEU A 240 -24.90 14.92 -4.60
N LEU A 241 -25.53 15.07 -3.44
CA LEU A 241 -26.30 14.02 -2.77
C LEU A 241 -27.81 14.28 -2.93
N LYS A 242 -28.30 14.19 -4.16
CA LYS A 242 -29.75 14.22 -4.44
C LYS A 242 -30.44 12.96 -3.93
N SER A 243 -31.76 13.01 -3.76
CA SER A 243 -32.57 11.93 -3.18
C SER A 243 -32.33 10.57 -3.82
N GLU A 244 -32.21 10.52 -5.15
CA GLU A 244 -31.99 9.28 -5.91
C GLU A 244 -30.60 8.69 -5.61
N ALA A 245 -29.57 9.54 -5.52
CA ALA A 245 -28.22 9.10 -5.17
C ALA A 245 -28.17 8.59 -3.73
N ILE A 246 -28.79 9.31 -2.79
CA ILE A 246 -28.87 8.89 -1.38
C ILE A 246 -29.57 7.53 -1.26
N GLN A 247 -30.65 7.31 -2.00
CA GLN A 247 -31.37 6.04 -2.00
C GLN A 247 -30.45 4.89 -2.45
N VAL A 248 -29.72 5.05 -3.56
CA VAL A 248 -28.77 4.03 -4.05
C VAL A 248 -27.64 3.79 -3.05
N ILE A 249 -27.11 4.86 -2.44
CA ILE A 249 -26.04 4.79 -1.44
C ILE A 249 -26.50 4.02 -0.20
N ASN A 250 -27.68 4.33 0.33
CA ASN A 250 -28.24 3.68 1.50
C ASN A 250 -28.57 2.20 1.25
N GLN A 251 -29.14 1.87 0.09
CA GLN A 251 -29.47 0.49 -0.28
C GLN A 251 -28.23 -0.41 -0.45
N ASN A 252 -27.08 0.18 -0.81
CA ASN A 252 -25.83 -0.53 -1.08
C ASN A 252 -24.74 -0.16 -0.09
N GLU A 253 -25.15 0.25 1.12
CA GLU A 253 -24.27 0.77 2.15
C GLU A 253 -23.08 -0.17 2.43
N ASN A 254 -23.32 -1.48 2.47
CA ASN A 254 -22.33 -2.50 2.78
C ASN A 254 -21.21 -2.61 1.72
N LEU A 255 -21.49 -2.17 0.48
CA LEU A 255 -20.56 -2.23 -0.64
C LEU A 255 -19.76 -0.93 -0.81
N ILE A 256 -20.27 0.22 -0.39
CA ILE A 256 -19.58 1.49 -0.58
C ILE A 256 -18.53 1.71 0.52
N GLU A 257 -17.26 1.90 0.14
CA GLU A 257 -16.20 2.31 1.07
C GLU A 257 -15.99 3.82 1.03
N SER A 258 -15.88 4.39 -0.17
CA SER A 258 -15.76 5.84 -0.36
C SER A 258 -16.18 6.32 -1.75
N MET A 259 -16.60 7.58 -1.80
CA MET A 259 -16.71 8.41 -3.00
C MET A 259 -15.85 9.65 -2.74
N HIS A 260 -14.93 9.99 -3.65
CA HIS A 260 -13.99 11.09 -3.47
C HIS A 260 -13.82 11.85 -4.79
N PHE A 261 -14.26 13.10 -4.81
CA PHE A 261 -14.14 14.01 -5.94
C PHE A 261 -13.15 15.11 -5.57
N SER A 262 -12.18 15.35 -6.43
CA SER A 262 -11.10 16.30 -6.14
C SER A 262 -10.66 17.01 -7.41
N ASP A 263 -10.48 18.32 -7.33
CA ASP A 263 -9.79 19.13 -8.33
C ASP A 263 -8.28 19.23 -8.10
N HIS A 264 -7.78 18.61 -7.02
CA HIS A 264 -6.40 18.70 -6.55
C HIS A 264 -5.75 17.33 -6.29
N SER A 265 -6.12 16.32 -7.09
CA SER A 265 -5.57 14.97 -6.95
C SER A 265 -4.07 14.93 -7.25
N LEU A 266 -3.29 14.46 -6.28
CA LEU A 266 -1.84 14.27 -6.42
C LEU A 266 -1.47 12.93 -7.06
N ILE A 267 -2.45 12.04 -7.29
CA ILE A 267 -2.22 10.69 -7.84
C ILE A 267 -1.65 10.78 -9.26
N ASN A 268 -2.15 11.72 -10.06
CA ASN A 268 -1.63 11.98 -11.38
C ASN A 268 -1.61 13.49 -11.66
N PRO A 269 -0.44 14.15 -11.54
CA PRO A 269 -0.31 15.59 -11.79
C PRO A 269 -0.81 16.05 -13.17
N LYS A 270 -0.86 15.13 -14.15
CA LYS A 270 -1.41 15.42 -15.48
C LYS A 270 -2.93 15.62 -15.46
N TYR A 271 -3.62 14.89 -14.58
CA TYR A 271 -5.07 14.87 -14.43
C TYR A 271 -5.46 15.15 -12.97
N PRO A 272 -5.34 16.40 -12.49
CA PRO A 272 -5.61 16.74 -11.10
C PRO A 272 -7.10 16.68 -10.75
N LYS A 273 -7.99 16.73 -11.75
CA LYS A 273 -9.44 16.63 -11.57
C LYS A 273 -9.86 15.17 -11.70
N THR A 274 -10.27 14.56 -10.60
CA THR A 274 -10.59 13.13 -10.56
C THR A 274 -11.84 12.81 -9.76
N LEU A 275 -12.60 11.82 -10.22
CA LEU A 275 -13.63 11.16 -9.42
C LEU A 275 -13.15 9.75 -9.08
N LYS A 276 -13.10 9.44 -7.79
CA LYS A 276 -12.67 8.14 -7.27
C LYS A 276 -13.79 7.48 -6.49
N PHE A 277 -14.13 6.26 -6.85
CA PHE A 277 -15.12 5.44 -6.17
C PHE A 277 -14.46 4.16 -5.71
N VAL A 278 -14.67 3.77 -4.46
CA VAL A 278 -14.16 2.51 -3.91
C VAL A 278 -15.33 1.68 -3.41
N PHE A 279 -15.51 0.53 -4.02
CA PHE A 279 -16.57 -0.42 -3.71
C PHE A 279 -15.99 -1.78 -3.30
N LYS A 280 -16.63 -2.47 -2.37
CA LYS A 280 -16.39 -3.89 -2.10
C LYS A 280 -17.07 -4.72 -3.17
N ILE A 281 -16.36 -5.72 -3.68
CA ILE A 281 -16.92 -6.66 -4.65
C ILE A 281 -17.82 -7.63 -3.89
N PRO A 282 -19.13 -7.71 -4.22
CA PRO A 282 -20.05 -8.60 -3.55
C PRO A 282 -19.83 -10.06 -3.98
N LYS A 283 -20.57 -10.97 -3.34
CA LYS A 283 -20.66 -12.35 -3.82
C LYS A 283 -21.31 -12.40 -5.20
N SER A 284 -21.07 -13.48 -5.94
CA SER A 284 -21.58 -13.69 -7.30
C SER A 284 -23.09 -13.44 -7.47
N SER A 285 -23.90 -13.76 -6.47
CA SER A 285 -25.37 -13.59 -6.48
C SER A 285 -25.83 -12.12 -6.42
N GLU A 286 -24.97 -11.21 -5.95
CA GLU A 286 -25.30 -9.80 -5.74
C GLU A 286 -24.50 -8.88 -6.68
N MET A 287 -23.91 -9.43 -7.74
CA MET A 287 -23.08 -8.67 -8.68
C MET A 287 -23.85 -7.53 -9.36
N ASP A 288 -25.16 -7.67 -9.52
CA ASP A 288 -26.02 -6.65 -10.11
C ASP A 288 -26.08 -5.35 -9.26
N LYS A 289 -25.85 -5.44 -7.95
CA LYS A 289 -25.67 -4.26 -7.08
C LYS A 289 -24.41 -3.49 -7.43
N LEU A 290 -23.31 -4.20 -7.73
CA LEU A 290 -22.07 -3.57 -8.18
C LEU A 290 -22.22 -2.91 -9.56
N VAL A 291 -23.03 -3.52 -10.45
CA VAL A 291 -23.40 -2.93 -11.74
C VAL A 291 -24.15 -1.61 -11.53
N LEU A 292 -25.12 -1.56 -10.61
CA LEU A 292 -25.83 -0.34 -10.26
C LEU A 292 -24.89 0.75 -9.73
N LEU A 293 -24.00 0.41 -8.81
CA LEU A 293 -22.99 1.36 -8.28
C LEU A 293 -22.04 1.87 -9.35
N THR A 294 -21.67 1.03 -10.32
CA THR A 294 -20.83 1.44 -11.45
C THR A 294 -21.58 2.40 -12.38
N LYS A 295 -22.86 2.13 -12.65
CA LYS A 295 -23.72 3.06 -13.39
C LYS A 295 -23.83 4.42 -12.68
N MET A 296 -24.00 4.41 -11.35
CA MET A 296 -23.99 5.63 -10.54
C MET A 296 -22.66 6.38 -10.68
N ALA A 297 -21.51 5.69 -10.59
CA ALA A 297 -20.20 6.30 -10.76
C ALA A 297 -20.02 6.95 -12.15
N ILE A 298 -20.47 6.27 -13.21
CA ILE A 298 -20.45 6.81 -14.58
C ILE A 298 -21.42 8.00 -14.72
N HIS A 299 -22.59 7.96 -14.09
CA HIS A 299 -23.53 9.07 -14.08
C HIS A 299 -22.95 10.32 -13.41
N TYR A 300 -22.17 10.15 -12.34
CA TYR A 300 -21.50 11.26 -11.65
C TYR A 300 -20.49 12.02 -12.53
N ILE A 301 -20.02 11.42 -13.64
CA ILE A 301 -19.20 12.13 -14.63
C ILE A 301 -19.98 13.33 -15.17
N ASP A 302 -21.23 13.13 -15.56
CA ASP A 302 -22.05 14.20 -16.14
C ASP A 302 -22.65 15.10 -15.06
N VAL A 303 -22.96 14.56 -13.88
CA VAL A 303 -23.41 15.38 -12.75
C VAL A 303 -22.35 16.41 -12.40
N VAL A 304 -21.10 15.99 -12.25
CA VAL A 304 -19.99 16.90 -11.91
C VAL A 304 -19.66 17.81 -13.08
N ALA A 305 -19.74 17.33 -14.32
CA ALA A 305 -19.47 18.16 -15.50
C ALA A 305 -20.48 19.31 -15.69
N ASN A 306 -21.74 19.09 -15.27
CA ASN A 306 -22.80 20.09 -15.35
C ASN A 306 -23.02 20.84 -14.02
N LEU A 307 -22.19 20.57 -13.00
CA LEU A 307 -22.29 21.24 -11.71
C LEU A 307 -21.52 22.55 -11.77
N GLU A 308 -22.26 23.65 -11.78
CA GLU A 308 -21.70 24.99 -11.63
C GLU A 308 -21.85 25.46 -10.19
N LEU A 309 -20.73 25.82 -9.57
CA LEU A 309 -20.76 26.41 -8.24
C LEU A 309 -21.26 27.85 -8.32
N PRO A 310 -22.16 28.28 -7.41
CA PRO A 310 -22.56 29.68 -7.36
C PRO A 310 -21.34 30.57 -7.12
N LYS A 311 -21.35 31.78 -7.70
CA LYS A 311 -20.17 32.67 -7.81
C LYS A 311 -19.44 32.91 -6.47
N ASN A 312 -20.19 33.04 -5.37
CA ASN A 312 -19.66 33.22 -4.02
C ASN A 312 -18.86 31.99 -3.54
N TYR A 313 -19.39 30.79 -3.77
CA TYR A 313 -18.78 29.53 -3.39
C TYR A 313 -17.56 29.21 -4.26
N LYS A 314 -17.66 29.45 -5.57
CA LYS A 314 -16.54 29.32 -6.50
C LYS A 314 -15.37 30.24 -6.11
N ALA A 315 -15.64 31.52 -5.84
CA ALA A 315 -14.60 32.46 -5.40
C ALA A 315 -13.96 32.07 -4.06
N LYS A 316 -14.74 31.47 -3.13
CA LYS A 316 -14.21 30.95 -1.86
C LYS A 316 -13.31 29.73 -2.10
N ALA A 317 -13.76 28.82 -2.96
CA ALA A 317 -13.01 27.66 -3.38
C ALA A 317 -11.67 28.07 -4.00
N ASP A 318 -11.68 28.95 -5.00
CA ASP A 318 -10.46 29.45 -5.66
C ASP A 318 -9.48 30.11 -4.67
N LYS A 319 -9.97 30.97 -3.78
CA LYS A 319 -9.14 31.58 -2.72
C LYS A 319 -8.44 30.56 -1.82
N LEU A 320 -9.07 29.42 -1.55
CA LEU A 320 -8.42 28.34 -0.80
C LEU A 320 -7.29 27.70 -1.60
N ARG A 321 -7.49 27.46 -2.91
CA ARG A 321 -6.44 26.94 -3.80
C ARG A 321 -5.27 27.90 -3.91
N ASP A 322 -5.53 29.19 -4.08
CA ASP A 322 -4.47 30.21 -4.21
C ASP A 322 -3.64 30.32 -2.94
N LYS A 323 -4.28 30.27 -1.76
CA LYS A 323 -3.56 30.24 -0.48
C LYS A 323 -2.72 28.97 -0.32
N ALA A 324 -3.22 27.81 -0.79
CA ALA A 324 -2.45 26.58 -0.74
C ALA A 324 -1.24 26.63 -1.69
N LYS A 325 -1.41 27.14 -2.92
CA LYS A 325 -0.31 27.37 -3.86
C LYS A 325 0.74 28.31 -3.27
N GLU A 326 0.33 29.43 -2.68
CA GLU A 326 1.25 30.38 -2.05
C GLU A 326 2.05 29.73 -0.91
N LYS A 327 1.41 28.88 -0.10
CA LYS A 327 2.12 28.12 0.96
C LYS A 327 3.13 27.13 0.39
N ILE A 328 2.75 26.39 -0.65
CA ILE A 328 3.65 25.44 -1.33
C ILE A 328 4.84 26.19 -1.94
N GLU A 329 4.60 27.32 -2.61
CA GLU A 329 5.65 28.13 -3.20
C GLU A 329 6.60 28.72 -2.16
N LYS A 330 6.07 29.24 -1.04
CA LYS A 330 6.90 29.74 0.08
C LYS A 330 7.74 28.63 0.70
N GLN A 331 7.16 27.45 0.91
CA GLN A 331 7.87 26.29 1.44
C GLN A 331 8.99 25.84 0.49
N ALA A 332 8.70 25.73 -0.81
CA ALA A 332 9.70 25.39 -1.83
C ALA A 332 10.82 26.45 -1.93
N GLN A 333 10.50 27.74 -1.76
CA GLN A 333 11.51 28.80 -1.69
C GLN A 333 12.41 28.67 -0.46
N LEU A 334 11.84 28.36 0.70
CA LEU A 334 12.59 28.15 1.94
C LEU A 334 13.53 26.95 1.81
N GLU A 335 13.02 25.81 1.34
CA GLU A 335 13.82 24.59 1.11
C GLU A 335 14.98 24.85 0.14
N ARG A 336 14.72 25.58 -0.96
CA ARG A 336 15.78 25.95 -1.92
C ARG A 336 16.83 26.85 -1.28
N GLN A 337 16.44 27.79 -0.41
CA GLN A 337 17.39 28.64 0.30
C GLN A 337 18.23 27.84 1.29
N GLU A 338 17.63 26.91 2.03
CA GLU A 338 18.31 26.01 2.96
C GLU A 338 19.30 25.09 2.25
N GLU A 339 18.93 24.50 1.11
CA GLU A 339 19.84 23.68 0.30
C GLU A 339 21.05 24.49 -0.22
N ILE A 340 20.82 25.72 -0.66
CA ILE A 340 21.90 26.61 -1.12
C ILE A 340 22.83 26.96 0.04
N GLN A 341 22.29 27.25 1.23
CA GLN A 341 23.08 27.54 2.43
C GLN A 341 23.88 26.32 2.89
N LYS A 342 23.28 25.12 2.89
CA LYS A 342 23.94 23.86 3.22
C LYS A 342 25.10 23.57 2.27
N LYS A 343 24.89 23.69 0.95
CA LYS A 343 25.97 23.52 -0.05
C LYS A 343 27.10 24.54 0.13
N LYS A 344 26.77 25.79 0.48
CA LYS A 344 27.79 26.82 0.78
C LYS A 344 28.59 26.49 2.04
N TYR A 345 27.93 25.99 3.09
CA TYR A 345 28.58 25.60 4.33
C TYR A 345 29.49 24.39 4.13
N GLU A 346 29.02 23.34 3.46
CA GLU A 346 29.81 22.15 3.14
C GLU A 346 31.04 22.48 2.28
N LYS A 347 30.89 23.37 1.28
CA LYS A 347 32.03 23.82 0.47
C LYS A 347 33.07 24.57 1.31
N LYS A 348 32.64 25.46 2.22
CA LYS A 348 33.55 26.17 3.13
C LYS A 348 34.26 25.22 4.10
N LEU A 349 33.58 24.17 4.56
CA LEU A 349 34.17 23.19 5.46
C LEU A 349 35.26 22.37 4.73
N LYS A 350 34.96 21.88 3.52
CA LYS A 350 35.95 21.20 2.67
C LYS A 350 37.15 22.08 2.34
N GLU A 351 36.93 23.35 1.98
CA GLU A 351 38.02 24.30 1.75
C GLU A 351 38.88 24.49 3.01
N LYS A 352 38.29 24.52 4.22
CA LYS A 352 39.04 24.58 5.49
C LYS A 352 39.84 23.31 5.77
N GLU A 353 39.29 22.14 5.51
CA GLU A 353 39.99 20.86 5.68
C GLU A 353 41.16 20.72 4.68
N GLU A 354 40.97 21.16 3.43
CA GLU A 354 42.05 21.22 2.44
C GLU A 354 43.14 22.20 2.86
N ILE A 355 42.78 23.37 3.40
CA ILE A 355 43.75 24.33 3.96
C ILE A 355 44.51 23.69 5.12
N GLY A 356 43.84 22.98 6.02
CA GLY A 356 44.46 22.34 7.18
C GLY A 356 45.47 21.24 6.81
N LYS A 357 45.40 20.70 5.59
CA LYS A 357 46.33 19.68 5.07
C LYS A 357 47.56 20.27 4.35
N LEU A 358 47.63 21.59 4.14
CA LEU A 358 48.75 22.25 3.48
C LEU A 358 49.94 22.46 4.42
N THR A 359 51.15 22.51 3.85
CA THR A 359 52.38 22.82 4.60
C THR A 359 52.48 24.30 4.99
N PRO A 360 53.23 24.68 6.04
CA PRO A 360 53.30 26.06 6.54
C PRO A 360 53.71 27.12 5.51
N GLU A 361 54.59 26.78 4.56
CA GLU A 361 55.01 27.70 3.48
C GLU A 361 53.91 27.92 2.44
N GLN A 362 53.15 26.86 2.09
CA GLN A 362 52.02 26.95 1.16
C GLN A 362 50.88 27.79 1.74
N GLN A 363 50.69 27.75 3.06
CA GLN A 363 49.70 28.56 3.77
C GLN A 363 50.05 30.07 3.72
N ARG A 364 51.32 30.43 3.92
CA ARG A 364 51.79 31.83 3.83
C ARG A 364 51.57 32.41 2.43
N LYS A 365 51.95 31.67 1.37
CA LYS A 365 51.77 32.09 -0.02
C LYS A 365 50.30 32.27 -0.41
N ARG A 366 49.39 31.45 0.13
CA ARG A 366 47.94 31.57 -0.07
C ARG A 366 47.37 32.80 0.64
N ASN A 367 47.71 33.01 1.90
CA ASN A 367 47.24 34.14 2.70
C ASN A 367 47.65 35.48 2.07
N GLU A 368 48.88 35.57 1.55
CA GLU A 368 49.36 36.76 0.87
C GLU A 368 48.64 37.02 -0.46
N LYS A 369 48.37 35.96 -1.24
CA LYS A 369 47.56 36.05 -2.47
C LYS A 369 46.11 36.45 -2.18
N GLU A 370 45.55 36.00 -1.06
CA GLU A 370 44.19 36.34 -0.63
C GLU A 370 44.09 37.77 -0.10
N HIS A 371 45.07 38.23 0.68
CA HIS A 371 45.22 39.61 1.12
C HIS A 371 45.30 40.58 -0.07
N GLN A 372 46.13 40.25 -1.07
CA GLN A 372 46.22 41.02 -2.32
C GLN A 372 44.89 41.05 -3.11
N LYS A 373 44.13 39.94 -3.13
CA LYS A 373 42.78 39.91 -3.75
C LYS A 373 41.76 40.75 -2.98
N GLN A 374 41.80 40.75 -1.65
CA GLN A 374 40.91 41.58 -0.82
C GLN A 374 41.22 43.06 -0.98
N LEU A 375 42.51 43.44 -1.02
CA LEU A 375 42.94 44.82 -1.31
C LEU A 375 42.46 45.27 -2.70
N LYS A 376 42.57 44.42 -3.73
CA LYS A 376 42.05 44.71 -5.08
C LYS A 376 40.53 44.84 -5.14
N LYS A 377 39.77 44.03 -4.39
CA LYS A 377 38.31 44.15 -4.30
C LYS A 377 37.86 45.41 -3.56
N ARG A 378 38.58 45.79 -2.49
CA ARG A 378 38.31 47.02 -1.72
C ARG A 378 38.65 48.26 -2.53
N SER A 379 39.72 48.25 -3.33
CA SER A 379 40.07 49.37 -4.21
C SER A 379 39.19 49.49 -5.47
N SER A 380 38.62 48.39 -5.97
CA SER A 380 37.74 48.41 -7.15
C SER A 380 36.27 48.76 -6.85
N GLY A 381 35.83 48.67 -5.58
CA GLY A 381 34.44 48.94 -5.18
C GLY A 381 34.10 50.41 -4.88
N GLY A 382 35.07 51.33 -4.97
CA GLY A 382 34.94 52.73 -4.53
C GLY A 382 34.71 53.78 -5.63
N LYS A 383 34.36 53.40 -6.87
CA LYS A 383 34.01 54.39 -7.92
C LYS A 383 32.50 54.59 -8.01
N THR A 384 31.92 55.26 -7.01
CA THR A 384 30.59 55.87 -7.13
C THR A 384 30.70 57.04 -8.11
N LYS A 385 30.05 56.92 -9.26
CA LYS A 385 29.95 57.95 -10.28
C LYS A 385 29.05 59.07 -9.73
N VAL A 386 29.64 60.16 -9.25
CA VAL A 386 28.92 61.42 -9.00
C VAL A 386 28.56 62.00 -10.36
N MET A 387 27.29 61.93 -10.76
CA MET A 387 26.77 62.70 -11.87
C MET A 387 26.35 64.08 -11.33
N LEU A 388 27.17 65.08 -11.63
CA LEU A 388 26.78 66.49 -11.69
C LEU A 388 26.41 66.76 -13.15
N GLY A 389 25.19 67.26 -13.37
CA GLY A 389 24.63 67.58 -14.69
C GLY A 389 23.12 67.50 -14.64
#